data_AF-A0A2J6RU77-F1
#
_entry.id   AF-A0A2J6RU77-F1
#
_cell.length_a   1.000
_cell.length_b   1.000
_cell.length_c   1.000
_cell.angle_alpha   90.00
_cell.angle_beta   90.00
_cell.angle_gamma   90.00
#
_symmetry.space_group_name_H-M   'P 1'
#
loop_
_entity.id
_entity.type
_entity.pdbx_description
1 polymer ?
#
loop_
_entity_poly.entity_id
_entity_poly.type
_entity_poly.pdbx_seq_one_letter_code
_entity_poly.pdbx_strand_id
1 'polypeptide(L)'
;MSITEQRAKISMNDLQADHLFAFNHTLGSILTSALAQRTFAQIFDGLPTRDDVGYFPTYSKEIADNPTSSPEAMETAKELRQHFNTYISQVDAKLAQAYQDAALGSREFYMRLLEMTAVACHDIAALVYENTQPGLRQEGQSLEQRLALLGGRPTDFMHEDYYYFQQYPKGVLDVVGYWAEYHLFGGVVLFDRGESGTECNRAFLHPVGGFRIFQISESQIQRFAEYVQQVSDETAQDIKPPFPLSAEKYTYRVDPFDAMALNIYRDRYERVIPRDRPTRCAQRLADFPELQDTMVQINRGDSSQ
;
A
#
# COMPACT_ATOMS: atom_id res chain seq x y z
N MET A 1 -23.14 -11.96 9.91
CA MET A 1 -22.16 -12.89 10.51
C MET A 1 -21.26 -13.34 9.38
N SER A 2 -20.11 -12.70 9.20
CA SER A 2 -19.13 -13.13 8.20
C SER A 2 -18.33 -14.26 8.83
N ILE A 3 -18.41 -15.46 8.26
CA ILE A 3 -17.51 -16.55 8.59
C ILE A 3 -16.16 -16.10 8.04
N THR A 4 -15.25 -15.67 8.91
CA THR A 4 -13.86 -15.42 8.54
C THR A 4 -13.33 -16.73 7.98
N GLU A 5 -13.20 -16.83 6.65
CA GLU A 5 -12.48 -17.95 6.04
C GLU A 5 -11.07 -17.89 6.60
N GLN A 6 -10.77 -18.78 7.54
CA GLN A 6 -9.44 -18.91 8.10
C GLN A 6 -8.55 -19.44 6.99
N ARG A 7 -7.85 -18.52 6.34
CA ARG A 7 -6.90 -18.82 5.28
C ARG A 7 -5.76 -19.66 5.85
N ALA A 8 -5.51 -20.82 5.23
CA ALA A 8 -4.36 -21.63 5.58
C ALA A 8 -3.08 -20.80 5.39
N LYS A 9 -2.18 -20.87 6.36
CA LYS A 9 -0.90 -20.16 6.34
C LYS A 9 0.24 -21.17 6.23
N ILE A 10 1.27 -20.86 5.45
CA ILE A 10 2.52 -21.64 5.39
C ILE A 10 3.70 -20.77 5.81
N SER A 11 4.83 -21.39 6.16
CA SER A 11 6.04 -20.61 6.45
C SER A 11 6.61 -20.03 5.18
N MET A 12 7.16 -18.82 5.24
CA MET A 12 7.93 -18.25 4.14
C MET A 12 9.14 -19.12 3.77
N ASN A 13 9.69 -19.85 4.74
CA ASN A 13 10.81 -20.77 4.52
C ASN A 13 10.41 -22.04 3.74
N ASP A 14 9.11 -22.29 3.56
CA ASP A 14 8.60 -23.41 2.77
C ASP A 14 8.52 -23.07 1.26
N LEU A 15 8.84 -21.82 0.88
CA LEU A 15 8.92 -21.41 -0.52
C LEU A 15 10.10 -22.09 -1.24
N GLN A 16 9.92 -22.39 -2.53
CA GLN A 16 10.97 -22.84 -3.43
C GLN A 16 12.15 -21.87 -3.40
N ALA A 17 13.37 -22.41 -3.46
CA ALA A 17 14.60 -21.66 -3.20
C ALA A 17 14.73 -20.39 -4.07
N ASP A 18 14.44 -20.48 -5.36
CA ASP A 18 14.57 -19.35 -6.29
C ASP A 18 13.49 -18.28 -6.05
N HIS A 19 12.26 -18.69 -5.73
CA HIS A 19 11.17 -17.78 -5.35
C HIS A 19 11.44 -17.10 -4.01
N LEU A 20 11.92 -17.84 -3.02
CA LEU A 20 12.32 -17.30 -1.72
C LEU A 20 13.47 -16.29 -1.87
N PHE A 21 14.47 -16.63 -2.69
CA PHE A 21 15.58 -15.74 -3.01
C PHE A 21 15.08 -14.43 -3.63
N ALA A 22 14.29 -14.51 -4.70
CA ALA A 22 13.76 -13.32 -5.37
C ALA A 22 12.89 -12.46 -4.45
N PHE A 23 12.05 -13.08 -3.63
CA PHE A 23 11.23 -12.39 -2.63
C PHE A 23 12.10 -11.65 -1.60
N ASN A 24 13.05 -12.34 -0.96
CA ASN A 24 13.89 -11.77 0.09
C ASN A 24 14.77 -10.63 -0.44
N HIS A 25 15.37 -10.80 -1.62
CA HIS A 25 16.19 -9.76 -2.25
C HIS A 25 15.36 -8.53 -2.61
N THR A 26 14.19 -8.73 -3.24
CA THR A 26 13.31 -7.62 -3.63
C THR A 26 12.81 -6.87 -2.40
N LEU A 27 12.29 -7.57 -1.41
CA LEU A 27 11.77 -6.95 -0.20
C LEU A 27 12.88 -6.25 0.60
N GLY A 28 14.02 -6.92 0.79
CA GLY A 28 15.17 -6.34 1.48
C GLY A 28 15.62 -5.03 0.82
N SER A 29 15.65 -4.99 -0.52
CA SER A 29 15.99 -3.78 -1.27
C SER A 29 14.92 -2.69 -1.12
N ILE A 30 13.61 -3.01 -1.19
CA ILE A 30 12.54 -2.05 -0.93
C ILE A 30 12.70 -1.41 0.47
N LEU A 31 12.96 -2.21 1.50
CA LEU A 31 13.14 -1.75 2.87
C LEU A 31 14.39 -0.89 3.08
N THR A 32 15.39 -0.97 2.19
CA THR A 32 16.55 -0.06 2.24
C THR A 32 16.27 1.33 1.68
N SER A 33 15.17 1.51 0.94
CA SER A 33 14.85 2.79 0.33
C SER A 33 14.56 3.88 1.38
N ALA A 34 14.89 5.13 1.04
CA ALA A 34 14.58 6.28 1.89
C ALA A 34 13.07 6.41 2.15
N LEU A 35 12.23 6.02 1.17
CA LEU A 35 10.78 6.00 1.31
C LEU A 35 10.31 5.00 2.37
N ALA A 36 10.86 3.78 2.36
CA ALA A 36 10.53 2.78 3.36
C ALA A 36 10.99 3.21 4.76
N GLN A 37 12.22 3.71 4.88
CA GLN A 37 12.75 4.20 6.16
C GLN A 37 11.85 5.32 6.74
N ARG A 38 11.46 6.29 5.92
CA ARG A 38 10.54 7.37 6.33
C ARG A 38 9.16 6.83 6.71
N THR A 39 8.63 5.86 5.98
CA THR A 39 7.30 5.28 6.24
C THR A 39 7.29 4.55 7.58
N PHE A 40 8.24 3.64 7.80
CA PHE A 40 8.30 2.86 9.04
C PHE A 40 8.74 3.70 10.24
N ALA A 41 9.58 4.72 10.06
CA ALA A 41 9.95 5.63 11.15
C ALA A 41 8.73 6.33 11.75
N GLN A 42 7.78 6.75 10.92
CA GLN A 42 6.52 7.33 11.42
C GLN A 42 5.72 6.34 12.26
N ILE A 43 5.65 5.07 11.82
CA ILE A 43 4.98 4.01 12.59
C ILE A 43 5.72 3.77 13.92
N PHE A 44 7.06 3.75 13.93
CA PHE A 44 7.85 3.67 15.15
C PHE A 44 7.59 4.86 16.09
N ASP A 45 7.52 6.08 15.56
CA ASP A 45 7.20 7.28 16.35
C ASP A 45 5.77 7.29 16.88
N GLY A 46 4.84 6.71 16.13
CA GLY A 46 3.41 6.72 16.45
C GLY A 46 2.68 7.97 16.03
N LEU A 47 3.34 8.81 15.23
CA LEU A 47 2.76 10.03 14.70
C LEU A 47 3.18 10.19 13.23
N PRO A 48 2.22 10.27 12.28
CA PRO A 48 2.53 10.67 10.92
C PRO A 48 3.17 12.07 10.87
N THR A 49 4.00 12.31 9.86
CA THR A 49 4.48 13.65 9.55
C THR A 49 3.38 14.43 8.82
N ARG A 50 3.37 15.75 8.96
CA ARG A 50 2.39 16.64 8.30
C ARG A 50 2.24 16.40 6.80
N ASP A 51 3.31 15.99 6.13
CA ASP A 51 3.32 15.83 4.67
C ASP A 51 2.80 14.45 4.23
N ASP A 52 2.65 13.50 5.16
CA ASP A 52 2.33 12.08 4.88
C ASP A 52 0.95 11.63 5.40
N VAL A 53 0.19 12.54 5.99
CA VAL A 53 -1.12 12.23 6.58
C VAL A 53 -2.24 12.03 5.54
N GLY A 54 -1.93 12.17 4.25
CA GLY A 54 -2.87 11.98 3.14
C GLY A 54 -3.78 13.18 2.87
N TYR A 55 -5.07 12.93 2.60
CA TYR A 55 -6.08 13.95 2.28
C TYR A 55 -7.17 14.03 3.37
N PHE A 56 -6.80 14.05 4.65
CA PHE A 56 -7.77 14.39 5.69
C PHE A 56 -7.77 15.90 5.94
N PRO A 57 -8.92 16.59 5.87
CA PRO A 57 -8.98 18.03 6.06
C PRO A 57 -8.71 18.47 7.51
N THR A 58 -8.58 17.52 8.45
CA THR A 58 -8.40 17.80 9.88
C THR A 58 -7.29 16.91 10.43
N TYR A 59 -6.14 17.54 10.71
CA TYR A 59 -5.04 16.92 11.43
C TYR A 59 -4.98 17.53 12.83
N SER A 60 -4.58 16.73 13.81
CA SER A 60 -4.30 17.24 15.15
C SER A 60 -3.16 18.28 15.07
N LYS A 61 -3.08 19.17 16.08
CA LYS A 61 -2.01 20.17 16.12
C LYS A 61 -0.63 19.50 16.13
N GLU A 62 -0.54 18.37 16.81
CA GLU A 62 0.65 17.55 16.92
C GLU A 62 1.15 17.10 15.54
N ILE A 63 0.26 16.61 14.68
CA ILE A 63 0.63 16.23 13.31
C ILE A 63 1.02 17.46 12.48
N ALA A 64 0.28 18.56 12.61
CA ALA A 64 0.58 19.80 11.89
C ALA A 64 1.96 20.38 12.24
N ASP A 65 2.40 20.17 13.48
CA ASP A 65 3.70 20.61 14.01
C ASP A 65 4.79 19.53 13.86
N ASN A 66 4.49 18.37 13.24
CA ASN A 66 5.44 17.26 13.06
C ASN A 66 5.99 17.17 11.62
N PRO A 67 7.08 17.89 11.27
CA PRO A 67 7.62 17.89 9.92
C PRO A 67 8.42 16.61 9.58
N THR A 68 8.97 15.92 10.58
CA THR A 68 9.88 14.78 10.41
C THR A 68 9.82 13.85 11.60
N SER A 69 10.01 12.55 11.34
CA SER A 69 10.20 11.55 12.39
C SER A 69 11.40 11.84 13.29
N SER A 70 11.38 11.27 14.51
CA SER A 70 12.48 11.38 15.47
C SER A 70 13.75 10.69 14.95
N PRO A 71 14.95 11.15 15.34
CA PRO A 71 16.21 10.47 15.01
C PRO A 71 16.22 9.00 15.45
N GLU A 72 15.64 8.68 16.61
CA GLU A 72 15.57 7.33 17.16
C GLU A 72 14.69 6.41 16.31
N ALA A 73 13.52 6.88 15.89
CA ALA A 73 12.66 6.11 15.00
C ALA A 73 13.24 5.95 13.60
N MET A 74 13.91 6.98 13.09
CA MET A 74 14.64 6.90 11.82
C MET A 74 15.76 5.85 11.87
N GLU A 75 16.52 5.78 12.97
CA GLU A 75 17.56 4.76 13.11
C GLU A 75 16.96 3.35 13.25
N THR A 76 15.91 3.21 14.06
CA THR A 76 15.17 1.95 14.19
C THR A 76 14.60 1.47 12.84
N ALA A 77 14.08 2.38 12.02
CA ALA A 77 13.58 2.07 10.69
C ALA A 77 14.68 1.63 9.72
N LYS A 78 15.92 2.13 9.85
CA LYS A 78 17.07 1.64 9.06
C LYS A 78 17.48 0.23 9.49
N GLU A 79 17.40 -0.07 10.79
CA GLU A 79 17.72 -1.39 11.34
C GLU A 79 16.67 -2.46 10.98
N LEU A 80 15.43 -2.06 10.70
CA LEU A 80 14.33 -2.96 10.31
C LEU A 80 14.73 -3.96 9.21
N ARG A 81 15.55 -3.53 8.23
CA ARG A 81 16.02 -4.40 7.14
C ARG A 81 16.83 -5.61 7.63
N GLN A 82 17.52 -5.49 8.76
CA GLN A 82 18.37 -6.58 9.27
C GLN A 82 17.52 -7.69 9.90
N HIS A 83 16.27 -7.37 10.23
CA HIS A 83 15.39 -8.21 11.01
C HIS A 83 14.02 -8.40 10.36
N PHE A 84 13.80 -8.00 9.10
CA PHE A 84 12.47 -8.09 8.48
C PHE A 84 11.93 -9.53 8.46
N ASN A 85 12.81 -10.53 8.38
CA ASN A 85 12.45 -11.95 8.45
C ASN A 85 11.74 -12.34 9.77
N THR A 86 11.94 -11.58 10.86
CA THR A 86 11.20 -11.81 12.12
C THR A 86 9.74 -11.37 12.03
N TYR A 87 9.42 -10.46 11.10
CA TYR A 87 8.09 -9.93 10.89
C TYR A 87 7.30 -10.71 9.82
N ILE A 88 7.97 -11.51 8.99
CA ILE A 88 7.32 -12.25 7.89
C ILE A 88 7.53 -13.74 8.08
N SER A 89 6.82 -14.29 9.07
CA SER A 89 6.91 -15.73 9.37
C SER A 89 5.99 -16.56 8.48
N GLN A 90 4.88 -15.98 8.01
CA GLN A 90 3.80 -16.71 7.37
C GLN A 90 3.14 -15.93 6.24
N VAL A 91 2.68 -16.65 5.22
CA VAL A 91 1.89 -16.13 4.10
C VAL A 91 0.68 -17.01 3.84
N ASP A 92 -0.35 -16.45 3.20
CA ASP A 92 -1.49 -17.26 2.72
C ASP A 92 -1.03 -18.37 1.79
N ALA A 93 -1.49 -19.60 2.04
CA ALA A 93 -1.07 -20.78 1.31
C ALA A 93 -1.45 -20.72 -0.17
N LYS A 94 -2.60 -20.14 -0.52
CA LYS A 94 -3.02 -20.01 -1.92
C LYS A 94 -2.17 -18.99 -2.66
N LEU A 95 -1.88 -17.86 -2.02
CA LEU A 95 -0.97 -16.85 -2.56
C LEU A 95 0.44 -17.43 -2.76
N ALA A 96 0.98 -18.12 -1.75
CA ALA A 96 2.29 -18.74 -1.85
C ALA A 96 2.35 -19.78 -2.96
N GLN A 97 1.33 -20.64 -3.08
CA GLN A 97 1.26 -21.62 -4.16
C GLN A 97 1.19 -20.93 -5.53
N ALA A 98 0.31 -19.93 -5.70
CA ALA A 98 0.20 -19.20 -6.96
C ALA A 98 1.50 -18.46 -7.34
N TYR A 99 2.25 -17.97 -6.35
CA TYR A 99 3.57 -17.40 -6.57
C TYR A 99 4.59 -18.45 -7.05
N GLN A 100 4.61 -19.63 -6.43
CA GLN A 100 5.50 -20.73 -6.81
C GLN A 100 5.15 -21.37 -8.17
N ASP A 101 3.86 -21.40 -8.51
CA ASP A 101 3.39 -21.93 -9.79
C ASP A 101 3.76 -21.01 -10.97
N ALA A 102 3.98 -19.72 -10.70
CA ALA A 102 4.40 -18.77 -11.71
C ALA A 102 5.86 -19.01 -12.13
N ALA A 103 6.08 -19.21 -13.44
CA ALA A 103 7.40 -19.44 -14.00
C ALA A 103 8.32 -18.24 -13.76
N LEU A 104 9.52 -18.50 -13.21
CA LEU A 104 10.52 -17.47 -12.92
C LEU A 104 10.79 -16.58 -14.15
N GLY A 105 10.86 -15.26 -13.92
CA GLY A 105 11.10 -14.28 -14.98
C GLY A 105 9.90 -14.01 -15.91
N SER A 106 8.78 -14.71 -15.74
CA SER A 106 7.54 -14.41 -16.47
C SER A 106 6.85 -13.16 -15.93
N ARG A 107 5.95 -12.57 -16.74
CA ARG A 107 5.08 -11.47 -16.28
C ARG A 107 4.26 -11.86 -15.05
N GLU A 108 3.71 -13.08 -15.05
CA GLU A 108 2.92 -13.57 -13.92
C GLU A 108 3.75 -13.67 -12.65
N PHE A 109 5.01 -14.14 -12.76
CA PHE A 109 5.92 -14.18 -11.62
C PHE A 109 6.15 -12.79 -11.01
N TYR A 110 6.42 -11.77 -11.82
CA TYR A 110 6.61 -10.41 -11.29
C TYR A 110 5.33 -9.81 -10.69
N MET A 111 4.17 -10.13 -11.26
CA MET A 111 2.88 -9.74 -10.71
C MET A 111 2.61 -10.38 -9.34
N ARG A 112 2.92 -11.67 -9.19
CA ARG A 112 2.81 -12.38 -7.91
C ARG A 112 3.87 -11.94 -6.91
N LEU A 113 5.08 -11.60 -7.35
CA LEU A 113 6.11 -11.00 -6.51
C LEU A 113 5.69 -9.61 -6.00
N LEU A 114 5.07 -8.78 -6.84
CA LEU A 114 4.47 -7.50 -6.41
C LEU A 114 3.39 -7.73 -5.34
N GLU A 115 2.52 -8.73 -5.53
CA GLU A 115 1.52 -9.11 -4.53
C GLU A 115 2.16 -9.56 -3.20
N MET A 116 3.15 -10.46 -3.26
CA MET A 116 3.89 -10.94 -2.10
C MET A 116 4.58 -9.80 -1.33
N THR A 117 5.25 -8.90 -2.04
CA THR A 117 5.95 -7.75 -1.43
C THR A 117 4.98 -6.74 -0.84
N ALA A 118 3.83 -6.48 -1.47
CA ALA A 118 2.80 -5.62 -0.91
C ALA A 118 2.23 -6.17 0.40
N VAL A 119 1.87 -7.46 0.42
CA VAL A 119 1.39 -8.17 1.62
C VAL A 119 2.45 -8.17 2.72
N ALA A 120 3.72 -8.40 2.37
CA ALA A 120 4.82 -8.36 3.33
C ALA A 120 5.00 -6.98 3.96
N CYS A 121 5.03 -5.91 3.17
CA CYS A 121 5.13 -4.54 3.67
C CYS A 121 3.94 -4.18 4.58
N HIS A 122 2.73 -4.60 4.20
CA HIS A 122 1.52 -4.46 5.00
C HIS A 122 1.68 -5.16 6.37
N ASP A 123 2.10 -6.42 6.37
CA ASP A 123 2.26 -7.22 7.58
C ASP A 123 3.39 -6.71 8.48
N ILE A 124 4.51 -6.25 7.91
CA ILE A 124 5.58 -5.58 8.68
C ILE A 124 5.01 -4.34 9.36
N ALA A 125 4.27 -3.49 8.65
CA ALA A 125 3.71 -2.26 9.22
C ALA A 125 2.74 -2.56 10.37
N ALA A 126 1.85 -3.54 10.17
CA ALA A 126 0.95 -4.04 11.21
C ALA A 126 1.70 -4.50 12.46
N LEU A 127 2.72 -5.34 12.31
CA LEU A 127 3.48 -5.90 13.43
C LEU A 127 4.39 -4.87 14.10
N VAL A 128 5.00 -3.96 13.33
CA VAL A 128 5.76 -2.84 13.90
C VAL A 128 4.84 -2.03 14.78
N TYR A 129 3.65 -1.65 14.31
CA TYR A 129 2.67 -0.90 15.10
C TYR A 129 2.20 -1.65 16.35
N GLU A 130 1.95 -2.96 16.24
CA GLU A 130 1.57 -3.80 17.37
C GLU A 130 2.67 -3.84 18.44
N ASN A 131 3.92 -4.06 18.03
CA ASN A 131 5.06 -4.20 18.93
C ASN A 131 5.49 -2.87 19.55
N THR A 132 5.31 -1.76 18.83
CA THR A 132 5.77 -0.44 19.28
C THR A 132 4.72 0.30 20.11
N GLN A 133 3.45 -0.13 20.03
CA GLN A 133 2.26 0.51 20.60
C GLN A 133 2.39 2.04 20.57
N PRO A 134 2.60 2.63 19.40
CA PRO A 134 3.33 3.88 19.33
C PRO A 134 2.42 5.08 19.67
N GLY A 135 1.10 4.89 19.57
CA GLY A 135 0.09 5.76 20.21
C GLY A 135 0.16 5.79 21.76
N LEU A 136 1.12 5.11 22.40
CA LEU A 136 1.40 5.21 23.84
C LEU A 136 2.70 5.94 24.19
N ARG A 137 3.45 6.45 23.20
CA ARG A 137 4.79 7.05 23.42
C ARG A 137 4.80 8.51 23.87
N GLN A 138 3.66 9.21 23.88
CA GLN A 138 3.63 10.55 24.46
C GLN A 138 3.58 10.49 25.98
N GLU A 139 4.65 10.97 26.62
CA GLU A 139 4.71 11.12 28.07
C GLU A 139 3.55 11.99 28.57
N GLY A 140 2.86 11.55 29.62
CA GLY A 140 1.86 12.35 30.33
C GLY A 140 0.44 12.37 29.75
N GLN A 141 0.18 11.76 28.59
CA GLN A 141 -1.19 11.60 28.09
C GLN A 141 -1.81 10.28 28.57
N SER A 142 -3.05 10.31 29.05
CA SER A 142 -3.86 9.11 29.31
C SER A 142 -4.37 8.49 28.01
N LEU A 143 -4.76 7.21 28.04
CA LEU A 143 -5.41 6.53 26.91
C LEU A 143 -6.67 7.27 26.44
N GLU A 144 -7.47 7.79 27.37
CA GLU A 144 -8.70 8.54 27.07
C GLU A 144 -8.44 9.82 26.27
N GLN A 145 -7.42 10.60 26.66
CA GLN A 145 -7.02 11.80 25.92
C GLN A 145 -6.59 11.48 24.49
N ARG A 146 -5.89 10.35 24.31
CA ARG A 146 -5.41 9.92 23.00
C ARG A 146 -6.55 9.46 22.09
N LEU A 147 -7.49 8.69 22.65
CA LEU A 147 -8.71 8.31 21.93
C LEU A 147 -9.56 9.53 21.56
N ALA A 148 -9.61 10.55 22.42
CA ALA A 148 -10.30 11.80 22.13
C ALA A 148 -9.64 12.57 20.96
N LEU A 149 -8.30 12.59 20.90
CA LEU A 149 -7.55 13.23 19.80
C LEU A 149 -7.77 12.55 18.44
N LEU A 150 -8.00 11.23 18.43
CA LEU A 150 -8.33 10.52 17.19
C LEU A 150 -9.69 10.94 16.61
N GLY A 151 -10.57 11.55 17.42
CA GLY A 151 -11.85 12.06 16.93
C GLY A 151 -12.75 10.98 16.32
N GLY A 152 -12.67 9.75 16.84
CA GLY A 152 -13.41 8.59 16.33
C GLY A 152 -12.70 7.81 15.22
N ARG A 153 -11.51 8.24 14.77
CA ARG A 153 -10.67 7.46 13.85
C ARG A 153 -10.03 6.27 14.59
N PRO A 154 -9.78 5.13 13.90
CA PRO A 154 -9.11 3.99 14.52
C PRO A 154 -7.64 4.27 14.85
N THR A 155 -6.97 5.08 14.02
CA THR A 155 -5.55 5.44 14.12
C THR A 155 -5.29 6.63 13.18
N ASP A 156 -4.19 7.37 13.39
CA ASP A 156 -3.72 8.39 12.45
C ASP A 156 -3.04 7.79 11.21
N PHE A 157 -2.62 6.52 11.27
CA PHE A 157 -2.07 5.76 10.15
C PHE A 157 -3.18 5.05 9.36
N MET A 158 -4.01 5.82 8.64
CA MET A 158 -5.14 5.25 7.90
C MET A 158 -5.25 5.78 6.47
N HIS A 159 -5.76 4.94 5.58
CA HIS A 159 -6.26 5.34 4.27
C HIS A 159 -7.77 5.60 4.35
N GLU A 160 -8.25 6.65 3.68
CA GLU A 160 -9.66 7.09 3.73
C GLU A 160 -10.69 6.08 3.23
N ASP A 161 -10.34 5.15 2.35
CA ASP A 161 -11.21 4.02 1.95
C ASP A 161 -10.96 2.71 2.70
N TYR A 162 -9.87 2.59 3.48
CA TYR A 162 -9.44 1.33 4.12
C TYR A 162 -9.28 1.46 5.64
N TYR A 163 -10.32 1.96 6.32
CA TYR A 163 -10.31 2.21 7.77
C TYR A 163 -11.37 1.42 8.55
N TYR A 164 -12.18 0.60 7.89
CA TYR A 164 -13.25 -0.20 8.51
C TYR A 164 -12.66 -1.41 9.27
N PHE A 165 -11.95 -1.14 10.35
CA PHE A 165 -11.18 -2.14 11.09
C PHE A 165 -12.02 -3.31 11.61
N GLN A 166 -13.33 -3.15 11.86
CA GLN A 166 -14.17 -4.23 12.40
C GLN A 166 -14.35 -5.43 11.45
N GLN A 167 -14.14 -5.26 10.14
CA GLN A 167 -14.19 -6.36 9.17
C GLN A 167 -12.82 -6.99 8.90
N TYR A 168 -11.75 -6.37 9.37
CA TYR A 168 -10.38 -6.79 9.09
C TYR A 168 -9.94 -7.89 10.07
N PRO A 169 -9.30 -8.98 9.60
CA PRO A 169 -8.84 -10.06 10.47
C PRO A 169 -7.92 -9.61 11.61
N LYS A 170 -7.07 -8.59 11.37
CA LYS A 170 -6.15 -8.02 12.38
C LYS A 170 -6.64 -6.65 12.91
N GLY A 171 -7.89 -6.29 12.64
CA GLY A 171 -8.49 -5.07 13.16
C GLY A 171 -7.76 -3.81 12.70
N VAL A 172 -7.36 -2.97 13.67
CA VAL A 172 -6.65 -1.70 13.41
C VAL A 172 -5.29 -1.94 12.76
N LEU A 173 -4.66 -3.08 12.98
CA LEU A 173 -3.34 -3.37 12.41
C LEU A 173 -3.39 -3.42 10.88
N ASP A 174 -4.46 -3.97 10.30
CA ASP A 174 -4.63 -3.98 8.83
C ASP A 174 -4.84 -2.55 8.29
N VAL A 175 -5.46 -1.63 9.06
CA VAL A 175 -5.59 -0.21 8.68
C VAL A 175 -4.21 0.43 8.51
N VAL A 176 -3.29 0.16 9.44
CA VAL A 176 -1.91 0.66 9.40
C VAL A 176 -1.15 0.06 8.22
N GLY A 177 -1.36 -1.22 7.94
CA GLY A 177 -0.78 -1.88 6.77
C GLY A 177 -1.19 -1.22 5.45
N TYR A 178 -2.48 -0.89 5.28
CA TYR A 178 -2.95 -0.17 4.09
C TYR A 178 -2.39 1.24 3.97
N TRP A 179 -2.22 1.95 5.09
CA TRP A 179 -1.52 3.24 5.10
C TRP A 179 -0.08 3.12 4.64
N ALA A 180 0.65 2.10 5.10
CA ALA A 180 2.02 1.85 4.68
C ALA A 180 2.13 1.51 3.19
N GLU A 181 1.21 0.70 2.65
CA GLU A 181 1.16 0.41 1.21
C GLU A 181 0.97 1.66 0.37
N TYR A 182 0.06 2.55 0.79
CA TYR A 182 -0.15 3.82 0.10
C TYR A 182 1.15 4.61 -0.05
N HIS A 183 1.91 4.75 1.04
CA HIS A 183 3.19 5.47 1.02
C HIS A 183 4.25 4.75 0.21
N LEU A 184 4.36 3.44 0.38
CA LEU A 184 5.40 2.65 -0.26
C LEU A 184 5.17 2.51 -1.76
N PHE A 185 3.95 2.20 -2.20
CA PHE A 185 3.64 1.85 -3.58
C PHE A 185 2.94 2.97 -4.36
N GLY A 186 2.44 4.01 -3.68
CA GLY A 186 1.63 5.09 -4.27
C GLY A 186 0.13 4.86 -4.19
N GLY A 187 -0.31 3.77 -3.53
CA GLY A 187 -1.70 3.41 -3.30
C GLY A 187 -1.80 2.02 -2.68
N VAL A 188 -2.97 1.65 -2.18
CA VAL A 188 -3.24 0.26 -1.78
C VAL A 188 -3.19 -0.63 -3.02
N VAL A 189 -2.43 -1.73 -2.94
CA VAL A 189 -2.18 -2.61 -4.09
C VAL A 189 -3.34 -3.60 -4.25
N LEU A 190 -3.98 -3.57 -5.42
CA LEU A 190 -5.15 -4.38 -5.75
C LEU A 190 -4.88 -5.22 -7.00
N PHE A 191 -5.66 -6.29 -7.16
CA PHE A 191 -5.53 -7.18 -8.31
C PHE A 191 -6.89 -7.49 -8.93
N ASP A 192 -6.92 -7.70 -10.24
CA ASP A 192 -8.04 -8.34 -10.93
C ASP A 192 -7.97 -9.84 -10.63
N ARG A 193 -8.85 -10.24 -9.71
CA ARG A 193 -8.97 -11.59 -9.16
C ARG A 193 -9.80 -12.52 -10.02
N GLY A 194 -10.26 -12.07 -11.19
CA GLY A 194 -11.08 -12.83 -12.11
C GLY A 194 -12.26 -13.56 -11.45
N GLU A 195 -12.75 -14.61 -12.10
CA GLU A 195 -13.92 -15.36 -11.62
C GLU A 195 -13.57 -16.32 -10.47
N SER A 196 -12.35 -16.85 -10.42
CA SER A 196 -11.97 -17.77 -9.33
C SER A 196 -11.71 -17.05 -8.02
N GLY A 197 -11.49 -15.73 -8.06
CA GLY A 197 -11.11 -14.94 -6.90
C GLY A 197 -9.63 -15.11 -6.51
N THR A 198 -8.85 -15.86 -7.30
CA THR A 198 -7.43 -16.13 -7.05
C THR A 198 -6.51 -15.72 -8.20
N GLU A 199 -7.09 -15.27 -9.32
CA GLU A 199 -6.30 -14.75 -10.44
C GLU A 199 -5.49 -13.50 -10.05
N CYS A 200 -4.51 -13.17 -10.88
CA CYS A 200 -3.73 -11.93 -10.82
C CYS A 200 -3.55 -11.39 -12.24
N ASN A 201 -4.68 -11.15 -12.91
CA ASN A 201 -4.69 -10.81 -14.34
C ASN A 201 -4.05 -9.43 -14.59
N ARG A 202 -4.38 -8.48 -13.71
CA ARG A 202 -3.98 -7.07 -13.77
C ARG A 202 -3.77 -6.54 -12.34
N ALA A 203 -2.89 -5.56 -12.20
CA ALA A 203 -2.59 -4.90 -10.94
C ALA A 203 -3.07 -3.46 -10.98
N PHE A 204 -3.52 -2.97 -9.84
CA PHE A 204 -4.07 -1.64 -9.68
C PHE A 204 -3.56 -1.00 -8.40
N LEU A 205 -3.61 0.32 -8.34
CA LEU A 205 -3.36 1.09 -7.13
C LEU A 205 -4.56 1.95 -6.81
N HIS A 206 -4.96 1.94 -5.54
CA HIS A 206 -5.94 2.88 -5.01
C HIS A 206 -5.22 3.99 -4.23
N PRO A 207 -5.01 5.17 -4.83
CA PRO A 207 -4.43 6.31 -4.13
C PRO A 207 -5.43 6.99 -3.18
N VAL A 208 -4.92 7.76 -2.22
CA VAL A 208 -5.70 8.67 -1.35
C VAL A 208 -6.23 9.89 -2.12
N GLY A 209 -7.10 10.69 -1.51
CA GLY A 209 -7.60 11.96 -2.05
C GLY A 209 -8.86 11.84 -2.93
N GLY A 210 -9.61 10.76 -2.78
CA GLY A 210 -10.81 10.46 -3.56
C GLY A 210 -10.56 10.22 -5.04
N PHE A 211 -9.32 9.93 -5.42
CA PHE A 211 -8.94 9.56 -6.79
C PHE A 211 -9.51 8.18 -7.17
N ARG A 212 -9.58 7.91 -8.47
CA ARG A 212 -9.96 6.58 -8.95
C ARG A 212 -8.83 5.57 -8.80
N ILE A 213 -9.22 4.31 -8.72
CA ILE A 213 -8.28 3.18 -8.79
C ILE A 213 -7.73 3.16 -10.21
N PHE A 214 -6.42 3.08 -10.37
CA PHE A 214 -5.80 3.07 -11.69
C PHE A 214 -5.04 1.76 -11.92
N GLN A 215 -5.08 1.27 -13.16
CA GLN A 215 -4.31 0.11 -13.55
C GLN A 215 -2.82 0.47 -13.65
N ILE A 216 -1.97 -0.38 -13.10
CA ILE A 216 -0.53 -0.31 -13.31
C ILE A 216 -0.23 -0.71 -14.76
N SER A 217 0.54 0.11 -15.48
CA SER A 217 0.83 -0.12 -16.89
C SER A 217 1.82 -1.27 -17.09
N GLU A 218 1.86 -1.84 -18.30
CA GLU A 218 2.90 -2.82 -18.66
C GLU A 218 4.31 -2.22 -18.56
N SER A 219 4.46 -0.91 -18.80
CA SER A 219 5.74 -0.21 -18.63
C SER A 219 6.19 -0.17 -17.16
N GLN A 220 5.24 0.00 -16.24
CA GLN A 220 5.51 -0.01 -14.79
C GLN A 220 5.83 -1.43 -14.29
N ILE A 221 5.12 -2.45 -14.77
CA ILE A 221 5.43 -3.85 -14.47
C ILE A 221 6.82 -4.23 -14.99
N GLN A 222 7.15 -3.82 -16.22
CA GLN A 222 8.46 -4.07 -16.81
C GLN A 222 9.59 -3.37 -16.03
N ARG A 223 9.39 -2.12 -15.58
CA ARG A 223 10.34 -1.44 -14.69
C ARG A 223 10.53 -2.15 -13.36
N PHE A 224 9.46 -2.73 -12.79
CA PHE A 224 9.57 -3.56 -11.60
C PHE A 224 10.34 -4.86 -11.86
N ALA A 225 10.09 -5.52 -13.01
CA ALA A 225 10.85 -6.69 -13.42
C ALA A 225 12.35 -6.41 -13.56
N GLU A 226 12.70 -5.33 -14.25
CA GLU A 226 14.10 -4.87 -14.41
C GLU A 226 14.75 -4.57 -13.05
N TYR A 227 14.01 -3.92 -12.15
CA TYR A 227 14.48 -3.68 -10.78
C TYR A 227 14.78 -4.99 -10.03
N VAL A 228 13.87 -5.97 -10.08
CA VAL A 228 14.05 -7.29 -9.42
C VAL A 228 15.29 -8.01 -9.96
N GLN A 229 15.50 -7.96 -11.29
CA GLN A 229 16.68 -8.54 -11.93
C GLN A 229 17.96 -7.86 -11.46
N GLN A 230 18.00 -6.53 -11.47
CA GLN A 230 19.18 -5.75 -11.05
C GLN A 230 19.52 -5.99 -9.57
N VAL A 231 18.52 -6.08 -8.69
CA VAL A 231 18.74 -6.33 -7.25
C VAL A 231 19.24 -7.75 -6.97
N SER A 232 18.97 -8.67 -7.89
CA SER A 232 19.51 -10.04 -7.82
C SER A 232 20.98 -10.11 -8.25
N ASP A 233 21.46 -9.12 -9.01
CA ASP A 233 22.85 -9.00 -9.43
C ASP A 233 23.69 -8.26 -8.38
N GLU A 234 24.55 -8.99 -7.66
CA GLU A 234 25.41 -8.47 -6.56
C GLU A 234 26.32 -7.28 -6.95
N THR A 235 26.46 -7.00 -8.24
CA THR A 235 27.32 -5.94 -8.78
C THR A 235 26.67 -4.55 -8.80
N ALA A 236 25.36 -4.45 -8.60
CA ALA A 236 24.64 -3.20 -8.78
C ALA A 236 24.60 -2.35 -7.49
N GLN A 237 25.24 -1.17 -7.55
CA GLN A 237 25.23 -0.19 -6.47
C GLN A 237 24.15 0.90 -6.74
N ASP A 238 23.44 1.32 -5.69
CA ASP A 238 22.41 2.39 -5.71
C ASP A 238 21.20 2.15 -6.63
N ILE A 239 20.66 0.93 -6.66
CA ILE A 239 19.39 0.65 -7.34
C ILE A 239 18.24 1.20 -6.49
N LYS A 240 17.42 2.07 -7.08
CA LYS A 240 16.22 2.61 -6.43
C LYS A 240 14.99 1.83 -6.89
N PRO A 241 14.08 1.46 -5.97
CA PRO A 241 12.83 0.84 -6.35
C PRO A 241 12.02 1.79 -7.24
N PRO A 242 11.19 1.26 -8.17
CA PRO A 242 10.37 2.08 -9.07
C PRO A 242 9.15 2.69 -8.36
N PHE A 243 9.16 2.75 -7.02
CA PHE A 243 8.05 3.20 -6.19
C PHE A 243 8.31 4.60 -5.60
N PRO A 244 7.25 5.39 -5.29
CA PRO A 244 5.84 5.08 -5.51
C PRO A 244 5.46 5.19 -7.00
N LEU A 245 4.52 4.36 -7.43
CA LEU A 245 3.97 4.42 -8.78
C LEU A 245 2.84 5.45 -8.84
N SER A 246 2.70 6.08 -10.00
CA SER A 246 1.64 7.06 -10.27
C SER A 246 0.85 6.69 -11.52
N ALA A 247 -0.37 7.18 -11.61
CA ALA A 247 -1.23 6.93 -12.77
C ALA A 247 -0.61 7.55 -14.04
N GLU A 248 -0.38 6.72 -15.06
CA GLU A 248 -0.10 7.24 -16.40
C GLU A 248 -1.35 7.93 -16.97
N LYS A 249 -1.14 8.94 -17.82
CA LYS A 249 -2.20 9.86 -18.26
C LYS A 249 -3.47 9.13 -18.71
N TYR A 250 -3.35 8.18 -19.64
CA TYR A 250 -4.47 7.44 -20.22
C TYR A 250 -4.62 6.01 -19.68
N THR A 251 -4.12 5.73 -18.47
CA THR A 251 -4.33 4.40 -17.88
C THR A 251 -5.81 4.14 -17.61
N TYR A 252 -6.19 2.86 -17.64
CA TYR A 252 -7.53 2.43 -17.28
C TYR A 252 -7.81 2.75 -15.81
N ARG A 253 -8.96 3.38 -15.54
CA ARG A 253 -9.38 3.81 -14.20
C ARG A 253 -10.73 3.22 -13.85
N VAL A 254 -10.87 2.84 -12.60
CA VAL A 254 -12.04 2.19 -12.03
C VAL A 254 -12.54 3.01 -10.85
N ASP A 255 -13.85 3.24 -10.80
CA ASP A 255 -14.45 3.84 -9.62
C ASP A 255 -14.39 2.83 -8.47
N PRO A 256 -13.91 3.20 -7.27
CA PRO A 256 -13.92 2.34 -6.09
C PRO A 256 -15.25 1.64 -5.82
N PHE A 257 -16.38 2.26 -6.16
CA PHE A 257 -17.71 1.66 -6.06
C PHE A 257 -17.89 0.42 -6.94
N ASP A 258 -17.32 0.44 -8.15
CA ASP A 258 -17.46 -0.63 -9.14
C ASP A 258 -16.41 -1.75 -8.98
N ALA A 259 -15.33 -1.47 -8.24
CA ALA A 259 -14.15 -2.33 -8.16
C ALA A 259 -14.47 -3.77 -7.71
N MET A 260 -15.29 -3.94 -6.66
CA MET A 260 -15.65 -5.26 -6.14
C MET A 260 -16.48 -6.08 -7.15
N ALA A 261 -17.36 -5.42 -7.91
CA ALA A 261 -18.16 -6.08 -8.95
C ALA A 261 -17.32 -6.48 -10.18
N LEU A 262 -16.18 -5.81 -10.39
CA LEU A 262 -15.20 -6.11 -11.43
C LEU A 262 -14.11 -7.08 -10.97
N ASN A 263 -14.24 -7.68 -9.78
CA ASN A 263 -13.24 -8.53 -9.14
C ASN A 263 -11.89 -7.84 -8.88
N ILE A 264 -11.88 -6.52 -8.70
CA ILE A 264 -10.68 -5.74 -8.41
C ILE A 264 -10.58 -5.51 -6.90
N TYR A 265 -9.83 -6.39 -6.25
CA TYR A 265 -9.53 -6.33 -4.81
C TYR A 265 -8.27 -7.14 -4.48
N ARG A 266 -7.57 -6.80 -3.39
CA ARG A 266 -6.60 -7.73 -2.80
C ARG A 266 -7.33 -8.77 -1.98
N ASP A 267 -8.18 -8.32 -1.05
CA ASP A 267 -8.96 -9.15 -0.15
C ASP A 267 -10.45 -8.78 -0.20
N ARG A 268 -11.35 -9.77 -0.16
CA ARG A 268 -12.79 -9.51 -0.28
C ARG A 268 -13.37 -8.62 0.84
N TYR A 269 -12.69 -8.58 1.98
CA TYR A 269 -13.09 -7.78 3.14
C TYR A 269 -12.43 -6.39 3.16
N GLU A 270 -11.61 -6.02 2.18
CA GLU A 270 -10.77 -4.81 2.30
C GLU A 270 -11.57 -3.50 2.30
N ARG A 271 -12.74 -3.46 1.65
CA ARG A 271 -13.55 -2.26 1.47
C ARG A 271 -15.04 -2.54 1.67
N VAL A 272 -15.70 -1.63 2.38
CA VAL A 272 -17.17 -1.60 2.47
C VAL A 272 -17.69 -0.81 1.28
N ILE A 273 -18.38 -1.46 0.36
CA ILE A 273 -19.05 -0.77 -0.74
C ILE A 273 -20.37 -0.19 -0.22
N PRO A 274 -20.58 1.13 -0.30
CA PRO A 274 -21.85 1.73 0.08
C PRO A 274 -23.02 1.13 -0.70
N ARG A 275 -24.21 1.10 -0.10
CA ARG A 275 -25.41 0.58 -0.77
C ARG A 275 -25.73 1.36 -2.05
N ASP A 276 -25.58 2.67 -2.00
CA ASP A 276 -25.86 3.59 -3.09
C ASP A 276 -24.57 4.21 -3.59
N ARG A 277 -24.46 4.44 -4.90
CA ARG A 277 -23.29 5.08 -5.49
C ARG A 277 -23.12 6.48 -4.89
N PRO A 278 -21.96 6.81 -4.28
CA PRO A 278 -21.73 8.14 -3.75
C PRO A 278 -21.83 9.20 -4.86
N THR A 279 -22.65 10.22 -4.64
CA THR A 279 -22.69 11.39 -5.52
C THR A 279 -21.41 12.20 -5.32
N ARG A 280 -20.51 12.17 -6.30
CA ARG A 280 -19.30 13.01 -6.29
C ARG A 280 -19.64 14.41 -6.78
N CYS A 281 -19.72 15.37 -5.87
CA CYS A 281 -19.98 16.78 -6.22
C CYS A 281 -18.81 17.45 -6.95
N ALA A 282 -17.59 16.91 -6.81
CA ALA A 282 -16.41 17.31 -7.55
C ALA A 282 -15.77 16.09 -8.21
N GLN A 283 -15.35 16.24 -9.47
CA GLN A 283 -14.57 15.25 -10.21
C GLN A 283 -13.12 15.75 -10.31
N ARG A 284 -12.16 14.86 -10.06
CA ARG A 284 -10.74 15.15 -10.24
C ARG A 284 -10.43 15.10 -11.74
N LEU A 285 -10.02 16.22 -12.33
CA LEU A 285 -9.67 16.26 -13.76
C LEU A 285 -8.58 15.26 -14.15
N ALA A 286 -7.65 14.98 -13.23
CA ALA A 286 -6.59 13.98 -13.44
C ALA A 286 -7.11 12.53 -13.57
N ASP A 287 -8.37 12.26 -13.19
CA ASP A 287 -9.03 10.98 -13.45
C ASP A 287 -9.71 10.91 -14.83
N PHE A 288 -9.83 12.05 -15.52
CA PHE A 288 -10.50 12.19 -16.82
C PHE A 288 -9.60 12.95 -17.80
N PRO A 289 -8.53 12.31 -18.29
CA PRO A 289 -7.53 12.95 -19.13
C PRO A 289 -8.13 13.56 -20.41
N GLU A 290 -9.21 13.01 -20.95
CA GLU A 290 -9.92 13.54 -22.11
C GLU A 290 -10.59 14.89 -21.80
N LEU A 291 -11.14 15.05 -20.59
CA LEU A 291 -11.72 16.33 -20.13
C LEU A 291 -10.61 17.35 -19.88
N GLN A 292 -9.49 16.91 -19.30
CA GLN A 292 -8.31 17.76 -19.13
C GLN A 292 -7.79 18.27 -20.48
N ASP A 293 -7.68 17.40 -21.49
CA ASP A 293 -7.26 17.76 -22.84
C ASP A 293 -8.22 18.75 -23.49
N THR A 294 -9.53 18.51 -23.34
CA THR A 294 -10.56 19.43 -23.85
C THR A 294 -10.45 20.82 -23.22
N MET A 295 -10.25 20.91 -21.90
CA MET A 295 -10.04 22.20 -21.23
C MET A 295 -8.78 22.92 -21.73
N VAL A 296 -7.68 22.20 -21.96
CA VAL A 296 -6.46 22.78 -22.53
C VAL A 296 -6.70 23.31 -23.95
N GLN A 297 -7.46 22.58 -24.76
CA GLN A 297 -7.81 23.00 -26.12
C GLN A 297 -8.68 24.27 -26.12
N ILE A 298 -9.69 24.34 -25.25
CA ILE A 298 -10.55 25.52 -25.09
C ILE A 298 -9.71 26.75 -24.72
N ASN A 299 -8.87 26.63 -23.69
CA ASN A 299 -8.03 27.73 -23.22
C ASN A 299 -7.03 28.23 -24.30
N ARG A 300 -6.54 27.34 -25.18
CA ARG A 300 -5.68 27.71 -26.32
C ARG A 300 -6.46 28.39 -27.44
N GLY A 301 -7.72 28.01 -27.66
CA GLY A 301 -8.63 28.63 -28.63
C GLY A 301 -8.98 30.07 -28.27
N ASP A 302 -9.21 30.34 -26.97
CA ASP A 302 -9.53 31.69 -26.47
C ASP A 302 -8.32 32.65 -26.42
N SER A 303 -7.09 32.11 -26.48
CA SER A 303 -5.85 32.90 -26.52
C SER A 303 -5.49 33.40 -27.93
N SER A 304 -6.31 33.07 -28.93
CA SER A 304 -6.07 33.37 -30.35
C SER A 304 -7.08 34.40 -30.94
N GLN A 305 -7.81 35.13 -30.08
CA GLN A 305 -8.71 36.22 -30.46
C GLN A 305 -8.28 37.55 -29.83
#